data_AF-A0A2M7ZIR7-F1
#
_entry.id   AF-A0A2M7ZIR7-F1
#
_cell.length_a   1.000
_cell.length_b   1.000
_cell.length_c   1.000
_cell.angle_alpha   90.00
_cell.angle_beta   90.00
_cell.angle_gamma   90.00
#
_symmetry.space_group_name_H-M   'P 1'
#
loop_
_entity.id
_entity.type
_entity.pdbx_description
1 polymer ?
#
loop_
_entity_poly.entity_id
_entity_poly.type
_entity_poly.pdbx_seq_one_letter_code
_entity_poly.pdbx_strand_id
1 'polypeptide(L)'
;MKKIFFKSFIISILFLTTNFYSQGIPDVLRLGESGLGVGARALGMGNSYIGLSDDASAMYFNPAGLGLMNRIEISGGLNYDNLKNDVTFF
;
A
#
# COMPACT_ATOMS: atom_id res chain seq x y z
N MET A 1 12.58 1.02 47.42
CA MET A 1 13.00 1.52 46.09
C MET A 1 13.75 0.48 45.26
N LYS A 2 14.85 -0.13 45.74
CA LYS A 2 15.63 -1.15 44.99
C LYS A 2 14.80 -2.35 44.47
N LYS A 3 13.85 -2.87 45.25
CA LYS A 3 12.95 -3.98 44.85
C LYS A 3 11.96 -3.60 43.73
N ILE A 4 11.55 -2.34 43.64
CA ILE A 4 10.66 -1.84 42.59
C ILE A 4 11.44 -1.70 41.27
N PHE A 5 12.68 -1.19 41.36
CA PHE A 5 13.59 -1.11 40.23
C PHE A 5 13.90 -2.49 39.63
N PHE A 6 14.13 -3.48 40.49
CA PHE A 6 14.41 -4.85 40.06
C PHE A 6 13.20 -5.53 39.37
N LYS A 7 11.98 -5.30 39.88
CA LYS A 7 10.75 -5.81 39.24
C LYS A 7 10.51 -5.16 37.87
N SER A 8 10.72 -3.85 37.77
CA SER A 8 10.61 -3.11 36.49
C SER A 8 11.62 -3.63 35.45
N PHE A 9 12.85 -3.92 35.89
CA PHE A 9 13.89 -4.49 35.04
C PHE A 9 13.52 -5.88 34.50
N ILE A 10 12.95 -6.76 35.33
CA ILE A 10 12.47 -8.08 34.92
C ILE A 10 11.32 -7.97 33.92
N ILE A 11 10.38 -7.05 34.15
CA ILE A 11 9.24 -6.80 33.26
C ILE A 11 9.74 -6.34 31.88
N SER A 12 10.71 -5.42 31.84
CA SER A 12 11.33 -4.95 30.59
C SER A 12 12.00 -6.08 29.81
N ILE A 13 12.72 -6.98 30.50
CA ILE A 13 13.32 -8.18 29.89
C ILE A 13 12.26 -9.14 29.33
N LEU A 14 11.11 -9.28 30.00
CA LEU A 14 10.00 -10.09 29.49
C LEU A 14 9.40 -9.52 28.20
N PHE A 15 9.37 -8.20 28.04
CA PHE A 15 8.86 -7.56 26.81
C PHE A 15 9.85 -7.59 25.64
N LEU A 16 11.13 -7.86 25.89
CA LEU A 16 12.17 -7.93 24.85
C LEU A 16 12.22 -9.28 24.11
N THR A 17 11.53 -10.31 24.60
CA THR A 17 11.59 -11.67 24.03
C THR A 17 10.44 -12.00 23.07
N THR A 18 9.45 -11.13 22.93
CA THR A 18 8.34 -11.34 22.01
C THR A 18 8.68 -10.81 20.62
N ASN A 19 8.59 -11.67 19.61
CA ASN A 19 8.72 -11.26 18.22
C ASN A 19 7.52 -10.40 17.81
N PHE A 20 7.73 -9.10 17.63
CA PHE A 20 6.75 -8.21 17.01
C PHE A 20 7.01 -8.14 15.51
N TYR A 21 6.12 -8.72 14.71
CA TYR A 21 6.13 -8.55 13.26
C TYR A 21 5.27 -7.34 12.90
N SER A 22 5.91 -6.29 12.38
CA SER A 22 5.21 -5.08 11.91
C SER A 22 4.58 -5.25 10.51
N GLN A 23 4.80 -6.39 9.87
CA GLN A 23 4.44 -6.66 8.48
C GLN A 23 3.40 -7.77 8.44
N GLY A 24 2.32 -7.57 7.70
CA GLY A 24 1.23 -8.54 7.58
C GLY A 24 1.08 -9.08 6.15
N ILE A 25 0.22 -10.10 6.00
CA ILE A 25 -0.20 -10.65 4.70
C ILE A 25 -0.61 -9.54 3.70
N PRO A 26 -1.35 -8.49 4.09
CA PRO A 26 -1.73 -7.41 3.16
C PRO A 26 -0.53 -6.65 2.57
N ASP A 27 0.57 -6.52 3.31
CA ASP A 27 1.77 -5.82 2.83
C ASP A 27 2.48 -6.62 1.73
N VAL A 28 2.49 -7.95 1.86
CA VAL A 28 3.06 -8.86 0.85
C VAL A 28 2.21 -8.86 -0.40
N LEU A 29 0.87 -8.89 -0.28
CA LEU A 29 -0.01 -8.81 -1.45
C LEU A 29 0.15 -7.48 -2.20
N ARG A 30 0.34 -6.37 -1.47
CA ARG A 30 0.59 -5.05 -2.07
C ARG A 30 1.94 -4.96 -2.79
N LEU A 31 2.94 -5.73 -2.37
CA LEU A 31 4.29 -5.71 -2.93
C LEU A 31 4.54 -6.79 -3.98
N GLY A 32 3.87 -7.94 -3.86
CA GLY A 32 4.04 -9.12 -4.71
C GLY A 32 3.21 -9.12 -5.98
N GLU A 33 2.09 -8.38 -5.99
CA GLU A 33 1.29 -8.18 -7.20
C GLU A 33 1.74 -6.88 -7.88
N SER A 34 1.95 -6.92 -9.19
CA SER A 34 2.14 -5.68 -9.96
C SER A 34 0.86 -4.87 -9.85
N GLY A 35 0.85 -3.87 -8.97
CA GLY A 35 -0.32 -3.10 -8.60
C GLY A 35 -1.09 -2.67 -9.84
N LEU A 36 -2.26 -3.27 -10.05
CA LEU A 36 -3.19 -2.79 -11.07
C LEU A 36 -3.55 -1.36 -10.65
N GLY A 37 -3.07 -0.39 -11.43
CA GLY A 37 -3.39 1.00 -11.19
C GLY A 37 -4.86 1.28 -11.44
N VAL A 38 -5.26 2.53 -11.23
CA VAL A 38 -6.65 2.95 -11.45
C VAL A 38 -6.80 3.49 -12.87
N GLY A 39 -7.91 3.17 -13.52
CA GLY A 39 -8.28 3.74 -14.82
C GLY A 39 -7.84 2.88 -16.01
N ALA A 40 -8.80 2.60 -16.90
CA ALA A 40 -8.59 1.76 -18.06
C ALA A 40 -7.49 2.28 -19.00
N ARG A 41 -7.35 3.61 -19.13
CA ARG A 41 -6.32 4.24 -19.97
C ARG A 41 -4.92 4.00 -19.39
N ALA A 42 -4.72 4.25 -18.10
CA ALA A 42 -3.46 4.04 -17.43
C ALA A 42 -3.05 2.55 -17.43
N LEU A 43 -4.02 1.66 -17.19
CA LEU A 43 -3.83 0.21 -17.29
C LEU A 43 -3.47 -0.23 -18.73
N GLY A 44 -4.14 0.31 -19.75
CA GLY A 44 -3.83 0.05 -21.16
C GLY A 44 -2.44 0.52 -21.58
N MET A 45 -1.85 1.47 -20.85
CA MET A 45 -0.45 1.90 -21.00
C MET A 45 0.53 1.04 -20.17
N GLY A 46 0.08 -0.08 -19.58
CA GLY A 46 0.92 -0.92 -18.72
C GLY A 46 1.37 -0.21 -17.45
N ASN A 47 0.48 0.57 -16.82
CA ASN A 47 0.75 1.41 -15.64
C ASN A 47 1.79 2.54 -15.85
N SER A 48 2.20 2.84 -17.10
CA SER A 48 3.17 3.89 -17.41
C SER A 48 2.56 5.30 -17.51
N TYR A 49 1.78 5.70 -16.49
CA TYR A 49 0.95 6.91 -16.56
C TYR A 49 1.46 8.14 -15.79
N ILE A 50 2.54 7.98 -15.01
CA ILE A 50 3.08 9.03 -14.11
C ILE A 50 3.38 10.35 -14.84
N GLY A 51 3.90 10.27 -16.07
CA GLY A 51 4.27 11.45 -16.87
C GLY A 51 3.10 12.14 -17.56
N LEU A 52 1.99 11.43 -17.79
CA LEU A 52 0.81 11.98 -18.46
C LEU A 52 -0.19 12.50 -17.43
N SER A 53 -0.75 11.61 -16.59
CA SER A 53 -1.56 11.94 -15.40
C SER A 53 -2.53 13.12 -15.60
N ASP A 54 -3.30 13.11 -16.70
CA ASP A 54 -4.13 14.23 -17.17
C ASP A 54 -5.65 13.97 -17.02
N ASP A 55 -6.03 12.97 -16.22
CA ASP A 55 -7.40 12.59 -15.90
C ASP A 55 -7.56 12.25 -14.40
N ALA A 56 -8.76 11.88 -13.96
CA ALA A 56 -9.04 11.55 -12.57
C ALA A 56 -8.13 10.43 -11.99
N SER A 57 -7.56 9.54 -12.81
CA SER A 57 -6.61 8.51 -12.34
C SER A 57 -5.27 9.10 -11.88
N ALA A 58 -4.98 10.37 -12.19
CA ALA A 58 -3.83 11.10 -11.69
C ALA A 58 -3.78 11.12 -10.15
N MET A 59 -4.92 11.03 -9.45
CA MET A 59 -4.96 10.87 -7.99
C MET A 59 -4.16 9.66 -7.50
N TYR A 60 -4.10 8.59 -8.31
CA TYR A 60 -3.33 7.38 -8.01
C TYR A 60 -1.88 7.47 -8.50
N PHE A 61 -1.65 7.98 -9.72
CA PHE A 61 -0.33 7.95 -10.35
C PHE A 61 0.56 9.16 -10.05
N ASN A 62 0.02 10.38 -10.17
CA ASN A 62 0.75 11.62 -9.94
C ASN A 62 -0.23 12.78 -9.68
N PRO A 63 -0.54 13.08 -8.41
CA PRO A 63 -1.50 14.14 -8.06
C PRO A 63 -1.12 15.53 -8.56
N ALA A 64 0.16 15.79 -8.90
CA ALA A 64 0.57 17.07 -9.47
C ALA A 64 -0.10 17.33 -10.85
N GLY A 65 -0.44 16.27 -11.59
CA GLY A 65 -1.17 16.37 -12.85
C GLY A 65 -2.58 16.94 -12.71
N LEU A 66 -3.23 16.76 -11.54
CA LEU A 66 -4.54 17.37 -11.26
C LEU A 66 -4.48 18.90 -11.28
N GLY A 67 -3.34 19.48 -10.88
CA GLY A 67 -3.13 20.93 -10.95
C GLY A 67 -3.05 21.48 -12.38
N LEU A 68 -2.86 20.61 -13.37
CA LEU A 68 -2.82 20.95 -14.79
C LEU A 68 -4.17 20.71 -15.49
N MET A 69 -5.14 20.10 -14.81
CA MET A 69 -6.48 19.89 -15.36
C MET A 69 -7.23 21.21 -15.47
N ASN A 70 -7.80 21.47 -16.65
CA ASN A 70 -8.49 22.72 -16.97
C ASN A 70 -10.03 22.60 -16.95
N ARG A 71 -10.56 21.46 -16.49
CA ARG A 71 -11.99 21.15 -16.44
C ARG A 71 -12.29 20.25 -15.25
N ILE A 72 -13.51 20.35 -14.74
CA ILE A 72 -14.03 19.39 -13.77
C ILE A 72 -14.26 18.06 -14.48
N GLU A 73 -13.78 16.98 -13.89
CA GLU A 73 -13.91 15.63 -14.43
C GLU A 73 -14.49 14.69 -13.36
N ILE A 74 -15.39 13.81 -13.81
CA ILE A 74 -15.92 12.71 -13.01
C ILE A 74 -15.65 11.44 -13.81
N SER A 75 -15.02 10.45 -13.20
CA SER A 75 -14.71 9.17 -13.84
C SER A 75 -15.28 8.01 -13.03
N GLY A 76 -15.56 6.91 -13.72
CA GLY A 76 -15.98 5.64 -13.15
C GLY A 76 -15.57 4.50 -14.06
N GLY A 77 -15.34 3.31 -13.50
CA GLY A 77 -14.89 2.14 -14.25
C GLY A 77 -15.30 0.85 -13.55
N LEU A 78 -15.29 -0.24 -14.31
CA LEU A 78 -15.49 -1.60 -13.82
C LEU A 78 -14.20 -2.38 -14.05
N ASN A 79 -13.65 -2.95 -12.98
CA ASN A 79 -12.47 -3.82 -13.04
C ASN A 79 -12.89 -5.25 -12.70
N TYR A 80 -12.31 -6.22 -13.41
CA TYR A 80 -12.44 -7.64 -13.11
C TYR A 80 -11.05 -8.22 -12.91
N ASP A 81 -10.68 -8.43 -11.65
CA ASP A 81 -9.35 -8.89 -11.26
C ASP A 81 -9.44 -10.36 -10.84
N ASN A 82 -8.65 -11.23 -11.48
CA ASN A 82 -8.58 -12.65 -11.14
C ASN A 82 -7.15 -13.04 -10.77
N LEU A 83 -6.75 -12.65 -9.55
CA LEU A 83 -5.42 -12.90 -9.01
C LEU A 83 -5.40 -14.27 -8.30
N LYS A 84 -4.39 -15.09 -8.61
CA LYS A 84 -4.14 -16.37 -7.93
C LYS A 84 -2.81 -16.29 -7.22
N ASN A 85 -2.81 -16.56 -5.92
CA ASN A 85 -1.62 -16.53 -5.09
C ASN A 85 -1.49 -17.85 -4.32
N ASP A 86 -0.42 -18.60 -4.60
CA ASP A 86 -0.13 -19.90 -3.99
C ASP A 86 0.94 -19.80 -2.89
N VAL A 87 1.20 -18.60 -2.36
CA VAL A 87 2.28 -18.38 -1.38
C VAL A 87 1.83 -18.87 0.01
N THR A 88 2.59 -19.82 0.56
CA THR A 88 2.44 -20.29 1.94
C THR A 88 3.16 -19.34 2.89
N PHE A 89 2.41 -18.64 3.74
CA PHE A 89 2.95 -17.78 4.79
C PHE A 89 3.43 -18.63 5.97
N PHE A 90 4.62 -18.34 6.51
CA PHE A 90 5.23 -18.98 7.68
C PHE A 90 4.99 -18.16 8.95
#